data_AF-A0A6G0QHC3-F1
#
_entry.id   AF-A0A6G0QHC3-F1
#
_cell.length_a   1.000
_cell.length_b   1.000
_cell.length_c   1.000
_cell.angle_alpha   90.00
_cell.angle_beta   90.00
_cell.angle_gamma   90.00
#
_symmetry.space_group_name_H-M   'P 1'
#
loop_
_entity.id
_entity.type
_entity.pdbx_description
1 polymer ?
#
loop_
_entity_poly.entity_id
_entity_poly.type
_entity_poly.pdbx_seq_one_letter_code
_entity_poly.pdbx_strand_id
1 'polypeptide(L)'
;MSYKRTPDAANAVIVSTIAARHGDEFLARMLAWAKAAPTKQRFATQLEEAQLANWLASKKTAGGVFKLLKLDDEGVKLFKNSVFDTWVSYATKLDDKNPDALIFSVLKARYEEDVLANIFTVAKETHSSQKIAERMENILFAKWAGDGKTTDDAFKLLNLNPKADDFLKSPALRSWVSYAKMLEEDPYKLLLATLSARYTDEGLVRMLVMAKQDPKTRIIASTLEEAQFNRWLSQGENAESIFKLFNLDKEGNKLFESPMFRAWESFVKKLDKTNPDKMMLSVL
;
A
#
# COMPACT_ATOMS: atom_id res chain seq x y z
N MET A 1 -23.63 18.57 51.32
CA MET A 1 -22.87 18.96 50.11
C MET A 1 -23.31 18.06 48.96
N SER A 2 -24.11 18.58 48.03
CA SER A 2 -24.52 17.86 46.83
C SER A 2 -23.41 18.03 45.79
N TYR A 3 -22.59 16.99 45.59
CA TYR A 3 -21.72 16.93 44.42
C TYR A 3 -22.62 16.78 43.20
N LYS A 4 -22.84 17.87 42.45
CA LYS A 4 -23.32 17.78 41.08
C LYS A 4 -22.28 16.98 40.29
N ARG A 5 -22.49 15.68 40.14
CA ARG A 5 -21.68 14.85 39.22
C ARG A 5 -21.94 15.37 37.82
N THR A 6 -20.97 16.07 37.25
CA THR A 6 -20.94 16.25 35.80
C THR A 6 -20.79 14.85 35.18
N PRO A 7 -21.39 14.59 34.01
CA PRO A 7 -21.26 13.31 33.31
C PRO A 7 -19.80 12.83 33.21
N ASP A 8 -18.86 13.77 33.08
CA ASP A 8 -17.42 13.50 32.97
C ASP A 8 -16.82 12.89 34.24
N ALA A 9 -17.21 13.37 35.43
CA ALA A 9 -16.72 12.85 36.69
C ALA A 9 -17.26 11.43 36.98
N ALA A 10 -18.51 11.16 36.60
CA ALA A 10 -19.08 9.82 36.72
C ALA A 10 -18.39 8.82 35.78
N ASN A 11 -18.17 9.21 34.52
CA ASN A 11 -17.50 8.37 33.53
C ASN A 11 -16.04 8.06 33.95
N ALA A 12 -15.32 9.06 34.46
CA ALA A 12 -13.96 8.86 34.96
C ALA A 12 -13.89 7.81 36.08
N VAL A 13 -14.85 7.82 37.02
CA VAL A 13 -14.94 6.80 38.09
C VAL A 13 -15.26 5.41 37.53
N ILE A 14 -16.19 5.31 36.58
CA ILE A 14 -16.54 4.03 35.94
C ILE A 14 -15.31 3.41 35.27
N VAL A 15 -14.64 4.20 34.43
CA VAL A 15 -13.43 3.79 33.71
C VAL A 15 -12.33 3.34 34.66
N SER A 16 -12.00 4.17 35.67
CA SER A 16 -10.95 3.83 36.64
C SER A 16 -11.27 2.57 37.44
N THR A 17 -12.54 2.36 37.79
CA THR A 17 -12.98 1.16 38.53
C THR A 17 -12.83 -0.10 37.69
N ILE A 18 -13.24 -0.05 36.42
CA ILE A 18 -13.15 -1.20 35.51
C ILE A 18 -11.68 -1.48 35.17
N ALA A 19 -10.89 -0.45 34.87
CA ALA A 19 -9.46 -0.57 34.58
C ALA A 19 -8.68 -1.15 35.77
N ALA A 20 -8.98 -0.73 37.00
CA ALA A 20 -8.33 -1.26 38.20
C ALA A 20 -8.63 -2.75 38.43
N ARG A 21 -9.83 -3.22 38.05
CA ARG A 21 -10.25 -4.62 38.26
C ARG A 21 -9.84 -5.56 37.12
N HIS A 22 -9.85 -5.07 35.88
CA HIS A 22 -9.72 -5.91 34.69
C HIS A 22 -8.57 -5.53 33.76
N GLY A 23 -7.93 -4.38 33.98
CA GLY A 23 -6.86 -3.84 33.15
C GLY A 23 -7.36 -2.94 32.02
N ASP A 24 -6.49 -2.04 31.59
CA ASP A 24 -6.77 -1.06 30.51
C ASP A 24 -7.00 -1.71 29.15
N GLU A 25 -6.27 -2.78 28.83
CA GLU A 25 -6.44 -3.55 27.58
C GLU A 25 -7.82 -4.21 27.48
N PHE A 26 -8.29 -4.83 28.57
CA PHE A 26 -9.63 -5.40 28.64
C PHE A 26 -10.70 -4.31 28.46
N LEU A 27 -10.58 -3.19 29.17
CA LEU A 27 -11.50 -2.07 29.06
C LEU A 27 -11.54 -1.52 27.62
N ALA A 28 -10.38 -1.28 27.00
CA ALA A 28 -10.31 -0.77 25.62
C ALA A 28 -10.97 -1.74 24.63
N ARG A 29 -10.74 -3.05 24.76
CA ARG A 29 -11.38 -4.06 23.90
C ARG A 29 -12.90 -4.08 24.11
N MET A 30 -13.37 -4.01 25.36
CA MET A 30 -14.79 -3.96 25.68
C MET A 30 -15.46 -2.73 25.06
N LEU A 31 -14.82 -1.57 25.15
CA LEU A 31 -15.33 -0.32 24.57
C LEU A 31 -15.33 -0.35 23.04
N ALA A 32 -14.28 -0.88 22.41
CA ALA A 32 -14.22 -1.05 20.96
C ALA A 32 -15.37 -1.92 20.44
N TRP A 33 -15.67 -3.04 21.12
CA TRP A 33 -16.81 -3.88 20.78
C TRP A 33 -18.15 -3.17 21.01
N ALA A 34 -18.32 -2.45 22.12
CA ALA A 34 -19.53 -1.70 22.41
C ALA A 34 -19.78 -0.56 21.40
N LYS A 35 -18.72 0.07 20.88
CA LYS A 35 -18.81 1.10 19.84
C LYS A 35 -19.33 0.57 18.50
N ALA A 36 -19.16 -0.72 18.21
CA ALA A 36 -19.69 -1.35 17.01
C ALA A 36 -21.22 -1.54 17.04
N ALA A 37 -21.86 -1.45 18.22
CA ALA A 37 -23.31 -1.58 18.36
C ALA A 37 -23.98 -0.17 18.42
N PRO A 38 -24.87 0.19 17.49
CA PRO A 38 -25.48 1.53 17.42
C PRO A 38 -26.13 1.99 18.74
N THR A 39 -26.76 1.08 19.48
CA THR A 39 -27.44 1.41 20.76
C THR A 39 -26.49 1.70 21.91
N LYS A 40 -25.23 1.24 21.82
CA LYS A 40 -24.20 1.39 22.88
C LYS A 40 -23.14 2.43 22.51
N GLN A 41 -23.04 2.78 21.23
CA GLN A 41 -21.97 3.59 20.66
C GLN A 41 -21.74 4.90 21.43
N ARG A 42 -22.79 5.69 21.66
CA ARG A 42 -22.65 6.98 22.34
C ARG A 42 -22.03 6.85 23.73
N PHE A 43 -22.52 5.91 24.53
CA PHE A 43 -22.02 5.71 25.89
C PHE A 43 -20.61 5.14 25.89
N ALA A 44 -20.32 4.19 25.00
CA ALA A 44 -18.98 3.63 24.86
C ALA A 44 -17.95 4.69 24.44
N THR A 45 -18.30 5.60 23.53
CA THR A 45 -17.44 6.74 23.15
C THR A 45 -17.17 7.66 24.34
N GLN A 46 -18.19 7.98 25.16
CA GLN A 46 -17.99 8.81 26.36
C GLN A 46 -17.07 8.15 27.39
N LEU A 47 -17.15 6.83 27.56
CA LEU A 47 -16.24 6.08 28.44
C LEU A 47 -14.82 6.02 27.86
N GLU A 48 -14.67 5.84 26.55
CA GLU A 48 -13.36 5.90 25.88
C GLU A 48 -12.72 7.28 26.10
N GLU A 49 -13.45 8.38 25.88
CA GLU A 49 -12.96 9.74 26.11
C GLU A 49 -12.47 9.96 27.54
N ALA A 50 -13.18 9.42 28.53
CA ALA A 50 -12.78 9.45 29.93
C ALA A 50 -11.52 8.59 30.19
N GLN A 51 -11.38 7.43 29.53
CA GLN A 51 -10.15 6.63 29.59
C GLN A 51 -8.95 7.37 29.01
N LEU A 52 -9.10 8.00 27.85
CA LEU A 52 -8.05 8.82 27.24
C LEU A 52 -7.66 9.99 28.17
N ALA A 53 -8.64 10.66 28.78
CA ALA A 53 -8.40 11.75 29.72
C ALA A 53 -7.65 11.27 30.98
N ASN A 54 -7.99 10.09 31.51
CA ASN A 54 -7.27 9.49 32.63
C ASN A 54 -5.80 9.19 32.30
N TRP A 55 -5.52 8.68 31.10
CA TRP A 55 -4.14 8.45 30.64
C TRP A 55 -3.35 9.74 30.47
N LEU A 56 -3.98 10.80 29.95
CA LEU A 56 -3.37 12.13 29.84
C LEU A 56 -3.07 12.74 31.22
N ALA A 57 -4.03 12.69 32.15
CA ALA A 57 -3.85 13.19 33.51
C ALA A 57 -2.74 12.44 34.25
N SER A 58 -2.61 11.14 33.97
CA SER A 58 -1.53 10.29 34.49
C SER A 58 -0.19 10.46 33.75
N LYS A 59 -0.11 11.39 32.80
CA LYS A 59 1.09 11.68 31.97
C LYS A 59 1.69 10.43 31.31
N LYS A 60 0.85 9.48 30.90
CA LYS A 60 1.34 8.31 30.16
C LYS A 60 1.91 8.78 28.81
N THR A 61 2.88 8.03 28.28
CA THR A 61 3.42 8.28 26.94
C THR A 61 2.66 7.43 25.92
N ALA A 62 2.66 7.83 24.64
CA ALA A 62 2.07 7.02 23.57
C ALA A 62 2.67 5.60 23.53
N GLY A 63 3.98 5.48 23.69
CA GLY A 63 4.66 4.18 23.75
C GLY A 63 4.31 3.37 25.00
N GLY A 64 4.05 4.03 26.13
CA GLY A 64 3.60 3.39 27.37
C GLY A 64 2.17 2.84 27.25
N VAL A 65 1.25 3.62 26.68
CA VAL A 65 -0.13 3.16 26.41
C VAL A 65 -0.15 2.06 25.36
N PHE A 66 0.71 2.10 24.34
CA PHE A 66 0.83 1.02 23.36
C PHE A 66 1.12 -0.35 24.02
N LYS A 67 2.08 -0.39 24.96
CA LYS A 67 2.41 -1.60 25.73
C LYS A 67 1.31 -1.96 26.73
N LEU A 68 0.71 -0.97 27.38
CA LEU A 68 -0.41 -1.17 28.31
C LEU A 68 -1.59 -1.88 27.63
N LEU A 69 -1.78 -1.61 26.33
CA LEU A 69 -2.79 -2.22 25.48
C LEU A 69 -2.33 -3.51 24.77
N LYS A 70 -1.12 -4.01 25.09
CA LYS A 70 -0.53 -5.24 24.51
C LYS A 70 -0.48 -5.26 22.98
N LEU A 71 -0.25 -4.09 22.38
CA LEU A 71 -0.19 -3.95 20.92
C LEU A 71 1.18 -4.35 20.34
N ASP A 72 2.18 -4.57 21.20
CA ASP A 72 3.53 -4.98 20.83
C ASP A 72 3.66 -6.45 20.41
N ASP A 73 2.71 -7.31 20.79
CA ASP A 73 2.72 -8.73 20.44
C ASP A 73 1.99 -9.06 19.11
N GLU A 74 1.37 -8.08 18.46
CA GLU A 74 0.45 -8.29 17.33
C GLU A 74 1.15 -8.43 15.96
N GLY A 75 2.37 -7.89 15.82
CA GLY A 75 3.10 -7.87 14.55
C GLY A 75 2.25 -7.36 13.38
N VAL A 76 2.15 -8.14 12.31
CA VAL A 76 1.37 -7.79 11.10
C VAL A 76 -0.15 -7.70 11.32
N LYS A 77 -0.67 -8.18 12.45
CA LYS A 77 -2.10 -8.12 12.78
C LYS A 77 -2.50 -6.85 13.52
N LEU A 78 -1.53 -5.99 13.87
CA LEU A 78 -1.73 -4.76 14.63
C LEU A 78 -2.91 -3.91 14.11
N PHE A 79 -2.94 -3.66 12.80
CA PHE A 79 -3.95 -2.82 12.14
C PHE A 79 -5.35 -3.45 12.07
N LYS A 80 -5.48 -4.74 12.40
CA LYS A 80 -6.77 -5.45 12.49
C LYS A 80 -7.29 -5.52 13.93
N ASN A 81 -6.46 -5.18 14.92
CA ASN A 81 -6.87 -5.18 16.31
C ASN A 81 -7.68 -3.92 16.59
N SER A 82 -8.93 -4.08 17.02
CA SER A 82 -9.84 -2.96 17.33
C SER A 82 -9.35 -2.05 18.46
N VAL A 83 -8.42 -2.53 19.30
CA VAL A 83 -7.77 -1.75 20.37
C VAL A 83 -6.74 -0.76 19.77
N PHE A 84 -6.22 -1.02 18.57
CA PHE A 84 -5.31 -0.11 17.87
C PHE A 84 -5.96 1.26 17.63
N ASP A 85 -7.24 1.30 17.29
CA ASP A 85 -7.98 2.56 17.06
C ASP A 85 -8.10 3.40 18.35
N THR A 86 -8.27 2.75 19.50
CA THR A 86 -8.25 3.43 20.81
C THR A 86 -6.87 4.01 21.10
N TRP A 87 -5.79 3.28 20.77
CA TRP A 87 -4.43 3.80 20.90
C TRP A 87 -4.14 4.96 19.94
N VAL A 88 -4.58 4.88 18.69
CA VAL A 88 -4.47 5.98 17.71
C VAL A 88 -5.22 7.20 18.23
N SER A 89 -6.44 7.03 18.74
CA SER A 89 -7.23 8.11 19.35
C SER A 89 -6.50 8.77 20.52
N TYR A 90 -5.83 7.96 21.35
CA TYR A 90 -4.99 8.47 22.44
C TYR A 90 -3.80 9.29 21.91
N ALA A 91 -3.05 8.75 20.95
CA ALA A 91 -1.89 9.44 20.38
C ALA A 91 -2.31 10.76 19.72
N THR A 92 -3.46 10.79 19.03
CA THR A 92 -4.04 12.02 18.46
C THR A 92 -4.40 13.06 19.51
N LYS A 93 -4.89 12.63 20.69
CA LYS A 93 -5.21 13.55 21.79
C LYS A 93 -3.96 13.99 22.57
N LEU A 94 -2.90 13.20 22.54
CA LEU A 94 -1.64 13.49 23.23
C LEU A 94 -0.79 14.51 22.46
N ASP A 95 -0.76 14.43 21.13
CA ASP A 95 -0.14 15.41 20.23
C ASP A 95 -1.09 15.73 19.08
N ASP A 96 -1.91 16.75 19.28
CA ASP A 96 -2.92 17.19 18.30
C ASP A 96 -2.32 17.92 17.09
N LYS A 97 -1.06 18.36 17.21
CA LYS A 97 -0.34 19.07 16.14
C LYS A 97 0.34 18.10 15.19
N ASN A 98 0.99 17.06 15.72
CA ASN A 98 1.76 16.09 14.92
C ASN A 98 1.43 14.62 15.27
N PRO A 99 0.16 14.22 15.25
CA PRO A 99 -0.27 12.90 15.73
C PRO A 99 0.35 11.75 14.92
N ASP A 100 0.45 11.92 13.60
CA ASP A 100 0.96 10.87 12.72
C ASP A 100 2.47 10.66 12.89
N ALA A 101 3.23 11.72 13.15
CA ALA A 101 4.66 11.62 13.47
C ALA A 101 4.88 10.92 14.82
N LEU A 102 4.06 11.23 15.83
CA LEU A 102 4.08 10.54 17.12
C LEU A 102 3.75 9.05 16.96
N ILE A 103 2.67 8.70 16.25
CA ILE A 103 2.28 7.31 15.96
C ILE A 103 3.43 6.58 15.26
N PHE A 104 3.96 7.14 14.18
CA PHE A 104 5.06 6.56 13.42
C PHE A 104 6.30 6.32 14.30
N SER A 105 6.66 7.26 15.17
CA SER A 105 7.81 7.13 16.08
C SER A 105 7.68 5.92 17.02
N VAL A 106 6.47 5.65 17.52
CA VAL A 106 6.20 4.51 18.40
C VAL A 106 6.33 3.19 17.63
N LEU A 107 5.85 3.14 16.39
CA LEU A 107 5.97 1.97 15.52
C LEU A 107 7.45 1.72 15.11
N LYS A 108 8.17 2.76 14.70
CA LYS A 108 9.58 2.69 14.28
C LYS A 108 10.53 2.29 15.40
N ALA A 109 10.20 2.61 16.64
CA ALA A 109 10.98 2.16 17.81
C ALA A 109 10.86 0.64 18.06
N ARG A 110 9.96 -0.07 17.37
CA ARG A 110 9.70 -1.52 17.57
C ARG A 110 10.00 -2.35 16.34
N TYR A 111 9.82 -1.78 15.16
CA TYR A 111 9.94 -2.48 13.89
C TYR A 111 11.01 -1.84 13.03
N GLU A 112 11.80 -2.69 12.37
CA GLU A 112 12.69 -2.26 11.30
C GLU A 112 11.90 -1.75 10.09
N GLU A 113 12.55 -0.97 9.22
CA GLU A 113 11.88 -0.26 8.13
C GLU A 113 11.27 -1.21 7.09
N ASP A 114 11.89 -2.35 6.82
CA ASP A 114 11.36 -3.40 5.95
C ASP A 114 10.10 -4.06 6.55
N VAL A 115 10.11 -4.33 7.85
CA VAL A 115 8.96 -4.86 8.58
C VAL A 115 7.81 -3.84 8.57
N LEU A 116 8.09 -2.55 8.80
CA LEU A 116 7.09 -1.49 8.69
C LEU A 116 6.51 -1.38 7.28
N ALA A 117 7.37 -1.42 6.26
CA ALA A 117 6.92 -1.35 4.87
C ALA A 117 5.95 -2.49 4.55
N ASN A 118 6.25 -3.71 5.00
CA ASN A 118 5.36 -4.86 4.83
C ASN A 118 4.04 -4.69 5.62
N ILE A 119 4.11 -4.24 6.88
CA ILE A 119 2.91 -4.01 7.70
C ILE A 119 1.97 -3.01 7.02
N PHE A 120 2.49 -1.87 6.55
CA PHE A 120 1.66 -0.85 5.89
C PHE A 120 1.12 -1.33 4.55
N THR A 121 1.93 -2.01 3.76
CA THR A 121 1.51 -2.63 2.49
C THR A 121 0.30 -3.56 2.71
N VAL A 122 0.37 -4.45 3.70
CA VAL A 122 -0.73 -5.37 4.03
C VAL A 122 -1.95 -4.63 4.58
N ALA A 123 -1.73 -3.64 5.44
CA ALA A 123 -2.81 -2.85 6.05
C ALA A 123 -3.56 -1.99 5.02
N LYS A 124 -2.92 -1.55 3.94
CA LYS A 124 -3.57 -0.83 2.83
C LYS A 124 -4.59 -1.66 2.07
N GLU A 125 -4.41 -2.97 2.01
CA GLU A 125 -5.35 -3.89 1.35
C GLU A 125 -6.62 -4.15 2.19
N THR A 126 -6.69 -3.62 3.42
CA THR A 126 -7.86 -3.75 4.30
C THR A 126 -8.57 -2.40 4.44
N HIS A 127 -9.85 -2.34 4.05
CA HIS A 127 -10.62 -1.09 3.98
C HIS A 127 -10.60 -0.26 5.27
N SER A 128 -10.72 -0.91 6.44
CA SER A 128 -10.75 -0.21 7.74
C SER A 128 -9.40 0.43 8.12
N SER A 129 -8.28 -0.16 7.70
CA SER A 129 -6.93 0.32 8.03
C SER A 129 -6.26 1.09 6.90
N GLN A 130 -6.86 1.15 5.71
CA GLN A 130 -6.25 1.73 4.52
C GLN A 130 -5.74 3.16 4.76
N LYS A 131 -6.61 4.05 5.28
CA LYS A 131 -6.27 5.47 5.46
C LYS A 131 -5.14 5.72 6.44
N ILE A 132 -5.07 4.97 7.55
CA ILE A 132 -3.97 5.12 8.50
C ILE A 132 -2.69 4.52 7.92
N ALA A 133 -2.77 3.38 7.23
CA ALA A 133 -1.63 2.75 6.59
C ALA A 133 -1.00 3.63 5.50
N GLU A 134 -1.81 4.28 4.66
CA GLU A 134 -1.33 5.26 3.65
C GLU A 134 -0.59 6.42 4.30
N ARG A 135 -1.10 6.97 5.42
CA ARG A 135 -0.41 8.06 6.14
C ARG A 135 0.92 7.60 6.74
N MET A 136 0.95 6.41 7.34
CA MET A 136 2.19 5.85 7.89
C MET A 136 3.23 5.50 6.81
N GLU A 137 2.78 4.96 5.68
CA GLU A 137 3.63 4.69 4.52
C GLU A 137 4.24 5.97 3.95
N ASN A 138 3.45 7.06 3.83
CA ASN A 138 3.97 8.35 3.36
C ASN A 138 5.04 8.92 4.30
N ILE A 139 4.89 8.75 5.62
CA ILE A 139 5.94 9.14 6.58
C ILE A 139 7.19 8.27 6.42
N LEU A 140 7.01 6.95 6.23
CA LEU A 140 8.14 6.04 5.95
C LEU A 140 8.90 6.46 4.69
N PHE A 141 8.17 6.82 3.62
CA PHE A 141 8.75 7.27 2.36
C PHE A 141 9.46 8.62 2.52
N ALA A 142 8.86 9.59 3.18
CA ALA A 142 9.52 10.87 3.47
C ALA A 142 10.82 10.66 4.26
N LYS A 143 10.82 9.71 5.21
CA LYS A 143 12.05 9.31 5.90
C LYS A 143 13.07 8.69 4.96
N TRP A 144 12.67 7.74 4.11
CA TRP A 144 13.55 7.10 3.13
C TRP A 144 14.20 8.12 2.19
N ALA A 145 13.42 9.08 1.69
CA ALA A 145 13.93 10.17 0.86
C ALA A 145 14.89 11.08 1.64
N GLY A 146 14.56 11.43 2.89
CA GLY A 146 15.44 12.20 3.77
C GLY A 146 16.75 11.49 4.12
N ASP A 147 16.74 10.16 4.18
CA ASP A 147 17.94 9.33 4.37
C ASP A 147 18.72 9.11 3.05
N GLY A 148 18.23 9.61 1.90
CA GLY A 148 18.86 9.42 0.59
C GLY A 148 18.71 8.02 -0.01
N LYS A 149 17.71 7.23 0.41
CA LYS A 149 17.48 5.89 -0.12
C LYS A 149 16.99 5.92 -1.57
N THR A 150 17.64 5.14 -2.42
CA THR A 150 17.32 5.03 -3.85
C THR A 150 16.08 4.18 -4.08
N THR A 151 15.59 4.17 -5.33
CA THR A 151 14.54 3.23 -5.75
C THR A 151 14.99 1.77 -5.60
N ASP A 152 16.28 1.45 -5.78
CA ASP A 152 16.83 0.12 -5.54
C ASP A 152 16.82 -0.29 -4.06
N ASP A 153 17.10 0.65 -3.16
CA ASP A 153 17.03 0.42 -1.71
C ASP A 153 15.58 0.17 -1.27
N ALA A 154 14.65 1.01 -1.76
CA ALA A 154 13.22 0.81 -1.52
C ALA A 154 12.72 -0.53 -2.08
N PHE A 155 13.25 -0.97 -3.22
CA PHE A 155 12.90 -2.27 -3.81
C PHE A 155 13.26 -3.43 -2.87
N LYS A 156 14.43 -3.35 -2.22
CA LYS A 156 14.89 -4.32 -1.22
C LYS A 156 14.10 -4.23 0.09
N LEU A 157 13.85 -3.03 0.59
CA LEU A 157 13.07 -2.81 1.84
C LEU A 157 11.61 -3.26 1.70
N LEU A 158 11.04 -3.17 0.51
CA LEU A 158 9.72 -3.70 0.18
C LEU A 158 9.74 -5.22 -0.11
N ASN A 159 10.90 -5.86 0.04
CA ASN A 159 11.14 -7.28 -0.21
C ASN A 159 10.60 -7.75 -1.58
N LEU A 160 10.76 -6.91 -2.60
CA LEU A 160 10.28 -7.22 -3.94
C LEU A 160 11.21 -8.23 -4.61
N ASN A 161 10.62 -9.30 -5.13
CA ASN A 161 11.32 -10.31 -5.91
C ASN A 161 10.77 -10.36 -7.33
N PRO A 162 11.49 -9.84 -8.35
CA PRO A 162 11.00 -9.85 -9.72
C PRO A 162 11.03 -11.26 -10.35
N LYS A 163 11.47 -12.30 -9.61
CA LYS A 163 11.45 -13.71 -10.06
C LYS A 163 10.19 -14.42 -9.59
N ALA A 164 9.42 -13.80 -8.69
CA ALA A 164 8.19 -14.39 -8.20
C ALA A 164 7.11 -14.34 -9.30
N ASP A 165 6.39 -15.45 -9.47
CA ASP A 165 5.33 -15.56 -10.48
C ASP A 165 4.21 -14.52 -10.26
N ASP A 166 4.00 -14.09 -9.02
CA ASP A 166 3.01 -13.10 -8.60
C ASP A 166 3.60 -11.69 -8.45
N PHE A 167 4.81 -11.42 -8.96
CA PHE A 167 5.48 -10.12 -8.82
C PHE A 167 4.59 -8.93 -9.20
N LEU A 168 3.92 -8.99 -10.36
CA LEU A 168 3.02 -7.91 -10.81
C LEU A 168 1.75 -7.77 -9.96
N LYS A 169 1.40 -8.80 -9.18
CA LYS A 169 0.25 -8.80 -8.25
C LYS A 169 0.61 -8.25 -6.87
N SER A 170 1.91 -8.12 -6.57
CA SER A 170 2.38 -7.70 -5.26
C SER A 170 1.87 -6.29 -4.91
N PRO A 171 1.16 -6.12 -3.78
CA PRO A 171 0.79 -4.79 -3.30
C PRO A 171 2.02 -3.91 -3.01
N ALA A 172 3.14 -4.52 -2.59
CA ALA A 172 4.39 -3.81 -2.33
C ALA A 172 4.96 -3.16 -3.60
N LEU A 173 4.65 -3.70 -4.79
CA LEU A 173 5.05 -3.12 -6.06
C LEU A 173 4.36 -1.77 -6.29
N ARG A 174 3.10 -1.63 -5.88
CA ARG A 174 2.38 -0.35 -5.95
C ARG A 174 3.01 0.69 -5.02
N SER A 175 3.41 0.27 -3.82
CA SER A 175 4.14 1.10 -2.87
C SER A 175 5.48 1.56 -3.43
N TRP A 176 6.23 0.66 -4.07
CA TRP A 176 7.49 1.00 -4.74
C TRP A 176 7.27 2.00 -5.90
N VAL A 177 6.24 1.80 -6.73
CA VAL A 177 5.87 2.73 -7.81
C VAL A 177 5.57 4.12 -7.24
N SER A 178 4.85 4.21 -6.12
CA SER A 178 4.59 5.48 -5.43
C SER A 178 5.88 6.14 -4.92
N TYR A 179 6.79 5.37 -4.33
CA TYR A 179 8.07 5.89 -3.85
C TYR A 179 8.94 6.43 -4.99
N ALA A 180 9.08 5.68 -6.08
CA ALA A 180 9.83 6.13 -7.26
C ALA A 180 9.27 7.44 -7.85
N LYS A 181 7.93 7.56 -7.94
CA LYS A 181 7.29 8.82 -8.38
C LYS A 181 7.55 9.98 -7.42
N MET A 182 7.59 9.71 -6.11
CA MET A 182 7.92 10.72 -5.10
C MET A 182 9.36 11.22 -5.25
N LEU A 183 10.27 10.39 -5.73
CA LEU A 183 11.63 10.77 -6.12
C LEU A 183 11.73 11.41 -7.51
N GLU A 184 10.60 11.68 -8.17
CA GLU A 184 10.52 12.21 -9.54
C GLU A 184 11.17 11.30 -10.61
N GLU A 185 11.32 10.01 -10.32
CA GLU A 185 11.80 9.00 -11.27
C GLU A 185 10.64 8.40 -12.08
N ASP A 186 10.96 7.81 -13.24
CA ASP A 186 10.00 7.01 -14.02
C ASP A 186 10.00 5.55 -13.53
N PRO A 187 9.03 5.15 -12.67
CA PRO A 187 8.99 3.78 -12.14
C PRO A 187 8.84 2.72 -13.23
N TYR A 188 8.14 3.03 -14.32
CA TYR A 188 7.82 2.03 -15.33
C TYR A 188 9.01 1.78 -16.24
N LYS A 189 9.82 2.81 -16.52
CA LYS A 189 11.12 2.64 -17.18
C LYS A 189 12.08 1.77 -16.35
N LEU A 190 12.15 2.00 -15.04
CA LEU A 190 13.00 1.24 -14.12
C LEU A 190 12.53 -0.22 -13.97
N LEU A 191 11.22 -0.45 -13.82
CA LEU A 191 10.65 -1.80 -13.81
C LEU A 191 10.89 -2.51 -15.13
N LEU A 192 10.75 -1.81 -16.25
CA LEU A 192 11.00 -2.38 -17.56
C LEU A 192 12.46 -2.83 -17.69
N ALA A 193 13.43 -2.04 -17.24
CA ALA A 193 14.83 -2.42 -17.21
C ALA A 193 15.07 -3.67 -16.33
N THR A 194 14.45 -3.70 -15.15
CA THR A 194 14.53 -4.84 -14.21
C THR A 194 13.98 -6.13 -14.81
N LEU A 195 12.85 -6.04 -15.52
CA LEU A 195 12.20 -7.18 -16.18
C LEU A 195 12.96 -7.60 -17.46
N SER A 196 13.44 -6.65 -18.25
CA SER A 196 14.21 -6.91 -19.49
C SER A 196 15.53 -7.64 -19.23
N ALA A 197 16.09 -7.53 -18.02
CA ALA A 197 17.28 -8.29 -17.63
C ALA A 197 17.01 -9.82 -17.46
N ARG A 198 15.75 -10.26 -17.55
CA ARG A 198 15.32 -11.63 -17.20
C ARG A 198 14.53 -12.31 -18.30
N TYR A 199 13.81 -11.52 -19.07
CA TYR A 199 13.01 -12.00 -20.18
C TYR A 199 13.64 -11.50 -21.48
N THR A 200 13.64 -12.36 -22.49
CA THR A 200 13.73 -11.90 -23.89
C THR A 200 12.60 -10.90 -24.16
N ASP A 201 12.78 -9.96 -25.08
CA ASP A 201 11.72 -9.00 -25.45
C ASP A 201 10.40 -9.71 -25.80
N GLU A 202 10.43 -10.81 -26.56
CA GLU A 202 9.24 -11.64 -26.85
C GLU A 202 8.57 -12.17 -25.56
N GLY A 203 9.36 -12.85 -24.71
CA GLY A 203 8.89 -13.39 -23.44
C GLY A 203 8.31 -12.33 -22.49
N LEU A 204 8.91 -11.13 -22.46
CA LEU A 204 8.42 -10.00 -21.66
C LEU A 204 7.04 -9.55 -22.15
N VAL A 205 6.89 -9.34 -23.46
CA VAL A 205 5.61 -8.94 -24.06
C VAL A 205 4.55 -9.99 -23.81
N ARG A 206 4.88 -11.27 -24.01
CA ARG A 206 3.96 -12.38 -23.76
C ARG A 206 3.50 -12.39 -22.30
N MET A 207 4.41 -12.17 -21.36
CA MET A 207 4.07 -12.04 -19.94
C MET A 207 3.11 -10.85 -19.70
N LEU A 208 3.38 -9.68 -20.29
CA LEU A 208 2.52 -8.49 -20.14
C LEU A 208 1.13 -8.69 -20.76
N VAL A 209 1.06 -9.29 -21.95
CA VAL A 209 -0.19 -9.63 -22.64
C VAL A 209 -1.06 -10.56 -21.79
N MET A 210 -0.45 -11.57 -21.17
CA MET A 210 -1.16 -12.47 -20.25
C MET A 210 -1.57 -11.74 -18.96
N ALA A 211 -0.69 -10.91 -18.40
CA ALA A 211 -0.99 -10.11 -17.20
C ALA A 211 -2.11 -9.08 -17.43
N LYS A 212 -2.35 -8.63 -18.66
CA LYS A 212 -3.48 -7.73 -19.00
C LYS A 212 -4.86 -8.40 -18.85
N GLN A 213 -4.91 -9.73 -18.89
CA GLN A 213 -6.16 -10.49 -18.75
C GLN A 213 -6.67 -10.50 -17.31
N ASP A 214 -5.78 -10.50 -16.31
CA ASP A 214 -6.14 -10.45 -14.90
C ASP A 214 -6.46 -9.00 -14.46
N PRO A 215 -7.68 -8.72 -13.95
CA PRO A 215 -8.06 -7.38 -13.49
C PRO A 215 -7.11 -6.75 -12.47
N LYS A 216 -6.43 -7.55 -11.63
CA LYS A 216 -5.50 -7.05 -10.61
C LYS A 216 -4.20 -6.51 -11.18
N THR A 217 -3.76 -7.05 -12.33
CA THR A 217 -2.50 -6.69 -13.00
C THR A 217 -2.70 -5.89 -14.27
N ARG A 218 -3.94 -5.77 -14.78
CA ARG A 218 -4.26 -5.09 -16.03
C ARG A 218 -3.66 -3.70 -16.16
N ILE A 219 -3.79 -2.89 -15.11
CA ILE A 219 -3.30 -1.50 -15.12
C ILE A 219 -1.78 -1.49 -15.25
N ILE A 220 -1.06 -2.15 -14.33
CA ILE A 220 0.40 -2.14 -14.34
C ILE A 220 0.98 -2.80 -15.60
N ALA A 221 0.37 -3.88 -16.09
CA ALA A 221 0.78 -4.55 -17.31
C ALA A 221 0.59 -3.66 -18.55
N SER A 222 -0.52 -2.92 -18.63
CA SER A 222 -0.75 -1.98 -19.75
C SER A 222 0.24 -0.81 -19.70
N THR A 223 0.57 -0.30 -18.51
CA THR A 223 1.56 0.78 -18.39
C THR A 223 2.98 0.31 -18.72
N LEU A 224 3.35 -0.91 -18.34
CA LEU A 224 4.64 -1.52 -18.72
C LEU A 224 4.72 -1.81 -20.22
N GLU A 225 3.63 -2.26 -20.85
CA GLU A 225 3.55 -2.46 -22.31
C GLU A 225 3.72 -1.13 -23.04
N GLU A 226 3.07 -0.06 -22.57
CA GLU A 226 3.26 1.29 -23.12
C GLU A 226 4.71 1.77 -22.98
N ALA A 227 5.34 1.55 -21.82
CA ALA A 227 6.75 1.88 -21.61
C ALA A 227 7.66 1.09 -22.56
N GLN A 228 7.36 -0.19 -22.81
CA GLN A 228 8.08 -1.03 -23.78
C GLN A 228 7.92 -0.48 -25.21
N PHE A 229 6.71 -0.06 -25.61
CA PHE A 229 6.50 0.54 -26.92
C PHE A 229 7.26 1.86 -27.07
N ASN A 230 7.24 2.73 -26.06
CA ASN A 230 8.02 3.97 -26.06
C ASN A 230 9.52 3.68 -26.20
N ARG A 231 10.03 2.63 -25.55
CA ARG A 231 11.42 2.20 -25.70
C ARG A 231 11.73 1.78 -27.14
N TRP A 232 10.92 0.92 -27.75
CA TRP A 232 11.12 0.51 -29.14
C TRP A 232 11.05 1.68 -30.14
N LEU A 233 10.10 2.60 -29.94
CA LEU A 233 10.03 3.82 -30.76
C LEU A 233 11.31 4.65 -30.64
N SER A 234 11.86 4.80 -29.42
CA SER A 234 13.13 5.50 -29.21
C SER A 234 14.34 4.79 -29.82
N GLN A 235 14.24 3.47 -30.02
CA GLN A 235 15.27 2.65 -30.68
C GLN A 235 15.11 2.62 -32.21
N GLY A 236 14.05 3.21 -32.76
CA GLY A 236 13.78 3.22 -34.20
C GLY A 236 13.21 1.91 -34.74
N GLU A 237 12.63 1.06 -33.88
CA GLU A 237 11.97 -0.17 -34.31
C GLU A 237 10.74 0.13 -35.20
N ASN A 238 10.50 -0.73 -36.18
CA ASN A 238 9.42 -0.57 -37.15
C ASN A 238 8.38 -1.69 -37.03
N ALA A 239 7.27 -1.56 -37.77
CA ALA A 239 6.19 -2.54 -37.70
C ALA A 239 6.64 -3.96 -38.08
N GLU A 240 7.50 -4.12 -39.08
CA GLU A 240 8.00 -5.43 -39.53
C GLU A 240 8.93 -6.08 -38.49
N SER A 241 9.83 -5.30 -37.88
CA SER A 241 10.76 -5.81 -36.87
C SER A 241 10.02 -6.33 -35.63
N ILE A 242 9.02 -5.57 -35.14
CA ILE A 242 8.19 -6.01 -34.01
C ILE A 242 7.28 -7.19 -34.39
N PHE A 243 6.81 -7.27 -35.64
CA PHE A 243 6.03 -8.42 -36.11
C PHE A 243 6.83 -9.73 -36.04
N LYS A 244 8.08 -9.69 -36.51
CA LYS A 244 9.02 -10.83 -36.43
C LYS A 244 9.45 -11.13 -34.99
N LEU A 245 9.66 -10.09 -34.18
CA LEU A 245 9.99 -10.24 -32.75
C LEU A 245 8.89 -11.01 -32.00
N PHE A 246 7.63 -10.83 -32.40
CA PHE A 246 6.49 -11.53 -31.81
C PHE A 246 6.23 -12.91 -32.44
N ASN A 247 7.09 -13.36 -33.36
CA ASN A 247 6.95 -14.60 -34.13
C ASN A 247 5.60 -14.72 -34.88
N LEU A 248 4.99 -13.60 -35.24
CA LEU A 248 3.68 -13.56 -35.90
C LEU A 248 3.72 -14.12 -37.33
N ASP A 249 4.89 -14.07 -37.97
CA ASP A 249 5.19 -14.69 -39.27
C ASP A 249 5.05 -16.22 -39.27
N LYS A 250 5.05 -16.84 -38.08
CA LYS A 250 4.98 -18.30 -37.89
C LYS A 250 3.60 -18.79 -37.47
N GLU A 251 2.66 -17.88 -37.20
CA GLU A 251 1.33 -18.25 -36.67
C GLU A 251 0.33 -18.73 -37.73
N GLY A 252 0.60 -18.46 -39.01
CA GLY A 252 -0.21 -18.94 -40.13
C GLY A 252 -1.69 -18.54 -40.01
N ASN A 253 -2.60 -19.52 -40.11
CA ASN A 253 -4.04 -19.27 -40.07
C ASN A 253 -4.60 -18.85 -38.70
N LYS A 254 -3.79 -18.91 -37.63
CA LYS A 254 -4.19 -18.51 -36.27
C LYS A 254 -3.75 -17.09 -35.90
N LEU A 255 -3.11 -16.37 -36.82
CA LEU A 255 -2.57 -15.02 -36.60
C LEU A 255 -3.57 -14.08 -35.91
N PHE A 256 -4.78 -13.98 -36.47
CA PHE A 256 -5.82 -13.07 -35.96
C PHE A 256 -6.43 -13.51 -34.61
N GLU A 257 -6.19 -14.75 -34.19
CA GLU A 257 -6.59 -15.26 -32.87
C GLU A 257 -5.54 -14.95 -31.80
N SER A 258 -4.31 -14.61 -32.21
CA SER A 258 -3.19 -14.43 -31.28
C SER A 258 -3.31 -13.14 -30.47
N PRO A 259 -3.15 -13.22 -29.14
CA PRO A 259 -3.10 -12.03 -28.32
C PRO A 259 -1.79 -11.24 -28.55
N MET A 260 -0.76 -11.86 -29.13
CA MET A 260 0.46 -11.17 -29.57
C MET A 260 0.18 -10.30 -30.80
N PHE A 261 -0.67 -10.75 -31.73
CA PHE A 261 -1.09 -9.95 -32.87
C PHE A 261 -1.79 -8.65 -32.43
N ARG A 262 -2.67 -8.72 -31.42
CA ARG A 262 -3.32 -7.53 -30.84
C ARG A 262 -2.33 -6.56 -30.18
N ALA A 263 -1.27 -7.09 -29.56
CA ALA A 263 -0.21 -6.25 -29.00
C ALA A 263 0.58 -5.55 -30.12
N TRP A 264 0.88 -6.25 -31.21
CA TRP A 264 1.52 -5.68 -32.39
C TRP A 264 0.65 -4.60 -33.06
N GLU A 265 -0.65 -4.84 -33.23
CA GLU A 265 -1.57 -3.82 -33.73
C GLU A 265 -1.54 -2.54 -32.88
N SER A 266 -1.47 -2.71 -31.55
CA SER A 266 -1.41 -1.60 -30.60
C SER A 266 -0.10 -0.82 -30.74
N PHE A 267 1.01 -1.50 -30.98
CA PHE A 267 2.29 -0.86 -31.30
C PHE A 267 2.21 -0.08 -32.61
N VAL A 268 1.69 -0.68 -33.70
CA VAL A 268 1.56 -0.01 -35.01
C VAL A 268 0.68 1.23 -34.92
N LYS A 269 -0.45 1.17 -34.18
CA LYS A 269 -1.30 2.34 -33.90
C LYS A 269 -0.58 3.45 -33.15
N LYS A 270 0.43 3.12 -32.36
CA LYS A 270 1.27 4.10 -31.65
C LYS A 270 2.39 4.65 -32.55
N LEU A 271 2.94 3.81 -33.43
CA LEU A 271 3.99 4.14 -34.40
C LEU A 271 3.48 5.07 -35.51
N ASP A 272 2.34 4.76 -36.13
CA ASP A 272 1.67 5.60 -37.13
C ASP A 272 0.22 5.88 -36.69
N LYS A 273 0.00 7.08 -36.15
CA LYS A 273 -1.32 7.53 -35.70
C LYS A 273 -2.23 7.97 -36.85
N THR A 274 -1.69 8.17 -38.06
CA THR A 274 -2.43 8.71 -39.20
C THR A 274 -2.95 7.61 -40.09
N ASN A 275 -2.11 6.61 -40.42
CA ASN A 275 -2.49 5.51 -41.32
C ASN A 275 -2.08 4.12 -40.79
N PRO A 276 -2.45 3.73 -39.56
CA PRO A 276 -2.03 2.46 -38.97
C PRO A 276 -2.47 1.25 -39.79
N ASP A 277 -3.67 1.26 -40.37
CA ASP A 277 -4.19 0.13 -41.16
C ASP A 277 -3.37 -0.12 -42.43
N LYS A 278 -2.93 0.96 -43.10
CA LYS A 278 -2.05 0.87 -44.27
C LYS A 278 -0.69 0.30 -43.88
N MET A 279 -0.16 0.70 -42.72
CA MET A 279 1.09 0.14 -42.19
C MET A 279 0.95 -1.34 -41.83
N MET A 280 -0.16 -1.74 -41.19
CA MET A 280 -0.42 -3.15 -40.88
C MET A 280 -0.49 -4.00 -42.16
N LEU A 281 -1.25 -3.55 -43.16
CA LEU A 281 -1.38 -4.25 -44.45
C LEU A 281 -0.06 -4.35 -45.23
N SER A 282 0.92 -3.49 -44.96
CA SER A 282 2.24 -3.58 -45.60
C SER A 282 3.14 -4.65 -44.99
N VAL A 283 2.81 -5.16 -43.81
CA VAL A 283 3.56 -6.19 -43.08
C VAL A 283 2.92 -7.58 -43.19
N LEU A 284 1.58 -7.63 -43.31
CA LEU A 284 0.77 -8.85 -43.50
C LEU A 284 0.90 -9.43 -44.91
#